data_AF-A0A315XI31-F1
#
_entry.id   AF-A0A315XI31-F1
#
_cell.length_a   1.000
_cell.length_b   1.000
_cell.length_c   1.000
_cell.angle_alpha   90.00
_cell.angle_beta   90.00
_cell.angle_gamma   90.00
#
_symmetry.space_group_name_H-M   'P 1'
#
loop_
_entity.id
_entity.type
_entity.pdbx_description
1 polymer ?
#
loop_
_entity_poly.entity_id
_entity_poly.type
_entity_poly.pdbx_seq_one_letter_code
_entity_poly.pdbx_strand_id
1 'polypeptide(L)'
;MEIKNIKGIGYGLLAFGLLFILFSVYSMYSVYTGAEAAPSVIQMDGVKLSLPTGPGIPPMETELISGKESSTMTNMGLWFILMTFVASAGGRIGGLGVKLVRDIKVEVKNEG
;
A
#
# COMPACT_ATOMS: atom_id res chain seq x y z
N MET A 1 31.77 -2.17 -24.92
CA MET A 1 30.31 -2.16 -24.64
C MET A 1 29.84 -0.73 -24.79
N GLU A 2 28.97 -0.43 -25.78
CA GLU A 2 28.61 0.95 -26.14
C GLU A 2 27.86 1.70 -25.03
N ILE A 3 28.42 2.84 -24.60
CA ILE A 3 27.89 3.73 -23.56
C ILE A 3 26.46 4.23 -23.87
N LYS A 4 26.06 4.21 -25.15
CA LYS A 4 24.72 4.62 -25.62
C LYS A 4 23.60 3.67 -25.15
N ASN A 5 23.87 2.37 -25.05
CA ASN A 5 22.88 1.37 -24.61
C ASN A 5 22.57 1.47 -23.11
N ILE A 6 23.56 1.83 -22.29
CA ILE A 6 23.43 1.94 -20.84
C ILE A 6 22.51 3.12 -20.46
N LYS A 7 22.65 4.25 -21.17
CA LYS A 7 21.76 5.41 -20.99
C LYS A 7 20.31 5.09 -21.37
N GLY A 8 20.10 4.39 -22.49
CA GLY A 8 18.77 3.96 -22.93
C GLY A 8 18.09 3.03 -21.91
N ILE A 9 18.82 2.05 -21.37
CA ILE A 9 18.34 1.15 -20.32
C ILE A 9 18.01 1.92 -19.04
N GLY A 10 18.84 2.90 -18.66
CA GLY A 10 18.59 3.74 -17.48
C GLY A 10 17.31 4.56 -17.59
N TYR A 11 17.09 5.24 -18.73
CA TYR A 11 15.83 5.97 -18.96
C TYR A 11 14.61 5.03 -19.05
N GLY A 12 14.78 3.84 -19.62
CA GLY A 12 13.74 2.80 -19.64
C GLY A 12 13.33 2.36 -18.23
N LEU A 13 14.30 2.04 -17.38
CA LEU A 13 14.05 1.67 -15.98
C LEU A 13 13.39 2.81 -15.19
N LEU A 14 13.81 4.06 -15.44
CA LEU A 14 13.26 5.24 -14.79
C LEU A 14 11.79 5.47 -15.18
N ALA A 15 11.47 5.38 -16.47
CA ALA A 15 10.09 5.51 -16.95
C ALA A 15 9.19 4.39 -16.41
N PHE A 16 9.69 3.16 -16.38
CA PHE A 16 8.94 2.01 -15.86
C PHE A 16 8.68 2.13 -14.36
N GLY A 17 9.70 2.54 -13.58
CA GLY A 17 9.55 2.82 -12.15
C GLY A 17 8.55 3.94 -11.88
N LEU A 18 8.58 5.01 -12.66
CA LEU A 18 7.64 6.12 -12.54
C LEU A 18 6.19 5.68 -12.81
N LEU A 19 5.97 4.89 -13.87
CA LEU A 19 4.66 4.30 -14.17
C LEU A 19 4.17 3.41 -13.02
N PHE A 20 5.05 2.59 -12.44
CA PHE A 20 4.72 1.75 -11.28
C PHE A 20 4.31 2.56 -10.04
N ILE A 21 4.99 3.68 -9.79
CA ILE A 21 4.64 4.58 -8.68
C ILE A 21 3.26 5.20 -8.92
N LEU A 22 2.99 5.71 -10.13
CA LEU A 22 1.70 6.29 -10.48
C LEU A 22 0.57 5.24 -10.38
N PHE A 23 0.82 4.02 -10.85
CA PHE A 23 -0.13 2.91 -10.73
C PHE A 23 -0.41 2.54 -9.27
N SER A 24 0.63 2.51 -8.43
CA SER A 24 0.48 2.25 -6.99
C SER A 24 -0.38 3.31 -6.29
N VAL A 25 -0.11 4.59 -6.56
CA VAL A 25 -0.92 5.70 -6.01
C VAL A 25 -2.37 5.63 -6.48
N TYR A 26 -2.59 5.33 -7.77
CA TYR A 26 -3.93 5.14 -8.32
C TYR A 26 -4.68 3.98 -7.66
N SER A 27 -4.04 2.82 -7.52
CA SER A 27 -4.63 1.66 -6.85
C SER A 27 -5.00 1.96 -5.40
N MET A 28 -4.13 2.69 -4.69
CA MET A 28 -4.40 3.09 -3.31
C MET A 28 -5.58 4.08 -3.22
N TYR A 29 -5.66 5.05 -4.14
CA TYR A 29 -6.78 5.97 -4.22
C TYR A 29 -8.11 5.27 -4.54
N SER A 30 -8.09 4.29 -5.45
CA SER A 30 -9.25 3.46 -5.81
C SER A 30 -9.85 2.71 -4.61
N VAL A 31 -8.99 2.09 -3.80
CA VAL A 31 -9.41 1.35 -2.59
C VAL A 31 -9.99 2.30 -1.53
N TYR A 32 -9.40 3.50 -1.37
CA TYR A 32 -9.85 4.47 -0.37
C TYR A 32 -11.09 5.27 -0.77
N THR A 33 -11.35 5.44 -2.07
CA THR A 33 -12.59 6.05 -2.58
C THR A 33 -13.76 5.06 -2.66
N GLY A 34 -13.51 3.79 -2.35
CA GLY A 34 -14.53 2.74 -2.36
C GLY A 34 -14.91 2.25 -3.75
N ALA A 35 -14.14 2.62 -4.78
CA ALA A 35 -14.31 2.10 -6.14
C ALA A 35 -13.93 0.60 -6.22
N GLU A 36 -12.98 0.17 -5.39
CA GLU A 36 -12.60 -1.23 -5.20
C GLU A 36 -12.61 -1.58 -3.70
N ALA A 37 -13.12 -2.75 -3.36
CA ALA A 37 -13.15 -3.22 -1.97
C ALA A 37 -11.75 -3.61 -1.51
N ALA A 38 -11.33 -3.13 -0.32
CA ALA A 38 -10.12 -3.60 0.31
C ALA A 38 -10.17 -5.12 0.52
N PRO A 39 -9.06 -5.85 0.34
CA PRO A 39 -9.02 -7.29 0.60
C PRO A 39 -9.50 -7.60 2.01
N SER A 40 -10.54 -8.44 2.12
CA SER A 40 -11.15 -8.76 3.41
C SER A 40 -10.33 -9.81 4.17
N VAL A 41 -9.29 -9.36 4.87
CA VAL A 41 -8.40 -10.22 5.66
C VAL A 41 -8.98 -10.54 7.05
N ILE A 42 -9.64 -9.56 7.67
CA ILE A 42 -10.24 -9.64 9.01
C ILE A 42 -11.76 -9.49 8.89
N GLN A 43 -12.48 -10.44 9.49
CA GLN A 43 -13.93 -10.41 9.63
C GLN A 43 -14.25 -10.41 11.13
N MET A 44 -14.91 -9.36 11.59
CA MET A 44 -15.35 -9.14 12.96
C MET A 44 -16.86 -9.32 13.01
N ASP A 45 -17.32 -10.15 13.94
CA ASP A 45 -18.74 -10.28 14.23
C ASP A 45 -19.25 -9.06 15.00
N GLY A 46 -20.45 -8.60 14.64
CA GLY A 46 -21.11 -7.48 15.30
C GLY A 46 -21.58 -7.86 16.70
N VAL A 47 -21.48 -6.93 17.65
CA VAL A 47 -22.04 -7.11 19.00
C VAL A 47 -23.52 -6.78 18.95
N LYS A 48 -24.36 -7.80 19.02
CA LYS A 48 -25.81 -7.67 19.09
C LYS A 48 -26.25 -7.56 20.55
N LEU A 49 -26.99 -6.51 20.89
CA LEU A 49 -27.62 -6.38 22.19
C LEU A 49 -29.12 -6.65 22.04
N SER A 50 -29.62 -7.69 22.71
CA SER A 50 -31.04 -7.96 22.80
C SER A 50 -31.62 -7.10 23.91
N LEU A 51 -32.35 -6.04 23.56
CA LEU A 51 -33.04 -5.22 24.56
C LEU A 51 -34.36 -5.92 24.97
N PRO A 52 -34.58 -6.18 26.28
CA PRO A 52 -35.84 -6.74 26.74
C PRO A 52 -36.95 -5.72 26.46
N THR A 53 -37.87 -6.10 25.58
CA THR A 53 -39.06 -5.31 25.28
C THR A 53 -40.21 -5.85 26.12
N GLY A 54 -41.19 -5.01 26.48
CA GLY A 54 -42.27 -5.35 27.41
C GLY A 54 -43.07 -6.63 27.04
N PRO A 55 -43.84 -7.20 27.98
CA PRO A 55 -44.49 -8.49 27.82
C PRO A 55 -45.35 -8.55 26.54
N GLY A 56 -45.01 -9.47 25.64
CA GLY A 56 -45.69 -9.69 24.35
C GLY A 56 -45.01 -9.07 23.13
N ILE A 57 -43.89 -8.35 23.29
CA ILE A 57 -43.15 -7.75 22.18
C ILE A 57 -41.84 -8.53 21.97
N PRO A 58 -41.54 -9.02 20.75
CA PRO A 58 -40.28 -9.72 20.49
C PRO A 58 -39.08 -8.81 20.80
N PRO A 59 -37.97 -9.34 21.36
CA PRO A 59 -36.81 -8.55 21.71
C PRO A 59 -36.29 -7.79 20.49
N MET A 60 -36.12 -6.48 20.63
CA MET A 60 -35.50 -5.67 19.60
C MET A 60 -33.99 -5.96 19.59
N GLU A 61 -33.53 -6.68 18.57
CA GLU A 61 -32.09 -6.85 18.30
C GLU A 61 -31.56 -5.56 17.68
N THR A 62 -30.79 -4.80 18.45
CA THR A 62 -30.07 -3.62 17.96
C THR A 62 -28.60 -3.98 17.85
N GLU A 63 -28.07 -3.95 16.64
CA GLU A 63 -26.64 -4.09 16.36
C GLU A 63 -25.96 -2.76 16.73
N LEU A 64 -25.32 -2.71 17.90
CA LEU A 64 -24.72 -1.48 18.42
C LEU A 64 -23.41 -1.12 17.72
N ILE A 65 -22.68 -2.15 17.25
CA ILE A 65 -21.47 -2.00 16.45
C ILE A 65 -21.62 -2.96 15.26
N SER A 66 -21.74 -2.40 14.06
CA SER A 66 -21.77 -3.23 12.86
C SER A 66 -20.40 -3.86 12.66
N GLY A 67 -20.33 -5.19 12.82
CA GLY A 67 -19.09 -5.95 12.64
C GLY A 67 -18.49 -5.73 11.24
N LYS A 68 -19.37 -5.48 10.26
CA LYS A 68 -19.02 -5.20 8.87
C LYS A 68 -18.23 -3.89 8.70
N GLU A 69 -18.62 -2.83 9.39
CA GLU A 69 -17.92 -1.53 9.31
C GLU A 69 -16.56 -1.59 10.02
N SER A 70 -16.51 -2.20 11.21
CA SER A 70 -15.26 -2.40 11.95
C SER A 70 -14.25 -3.26 11.18
N SER A 71 -14.73 -4.33 10.52
CA SER A 71 -13.93 -5.16 9.63
C SER A 71 -13.38 -4.36 8.46
N THR A 72 -14.22 -3.54 7.84
CA THR A 72 -13.83 -2.72 6.68
C THR A 72 -12.76 -1.71 7.07
N MET A 73 -12.94 -0.98 8.17
CA MET A 73 -11.94 -0.02 8.66
C MET A 73 -10.61 -0.70 9.01
N THR A 74 -10.67 -1.86 9.65
CA THR A 74 -9.47 -2.62 10.04
C THR A 74 -8.74 -3.16 8.81
N ASN A 75 -9.46 -3.70 7.82
CA ASN A 75 -8.88 -4.19 6.56
C ASN A 75 -8.25 -3.07 5.74
N MET A 76 -8.89 -1.90 5.66
CA MET A 76 -8.31 -0.71 5.03
C MET A 76 -7.03 -0.26 5.74
N GLY A 77 -7.03 -0.24 7.07
CA GLY A 77 -5.84 0.09 7.87
C GLY A 77 -4.70 -0.91 7.66
N LEU A 78 -5.00 -2.21 7.67
CA LEU A 78 -4.02 -3.27 7.43
C LEU A 78 -3.42 -3.15 6.02
N TRP A 79 -4.28 -2.89 5.02
CA TRP A 79 -3.86 -2.68 3.64
C TRP A 79 -2.93 -1.48 3.52
N PHE A 80 -3.26 -0.35 4.18
CA PHE A 80 -2.41 0.84 4.20
C PHE A 80 -1.01 0.58 4.77
N ILE A 81 -0.94 -0.13 5.89
CA ILE A 81 0.34 -0.48 6.53
C ILE A 81 1.17 -1.35 5.59
N LEU A 82 0.55 -2.37 4.99
CA LEU A 82 1.22 -3.27 4.06
C LEU A 82 1.71 -2.52 2.82
N MET A 83 0.89 -1.65 2.24
CA MET A 83 1.26 -0.87 1.06
C MET A 83 2.38 0.14 1.37
N THR A 84 2.34 0.76 2.57
CA THR A 84 3.42 1.64 3.05
C THR A 84 4.72 0.86 3.25
N PHE A 85 4.65 -0.34 3.81
CA PHE A 85 5.80 -1.22 3.95
C PHE A 85 6.40 -1.57 2.59
N VAL A 86 5.57 -2.01 1.63
CA VAL A 86 6.00 -2.35 0.27
C VAL A 86 6.64 -1.13 -0.43
N ALA A 87 6.03 0.05 -0.32
CA ALA A 87 6.59 1.28 -0.87
C ALA A 87 7.96 1.61 -0.25
N SER A 88 8.11 1.46 1.06
CA SER A 88 9.38 1.71 1.76
C SER A 88 10.48 0.72 1.35
N ALA A 89 10.15 -0.57 1.25
CA ALA A 89 11.07 -1.62 0.84
C ALA A 89 11.48 -1.44 -0.64
N GLY A 90 10.52 -1.17 -1.52
CA GLY A 90 10.75 -0.87 -2.93
C GLY A 90 11.66 0.34 -3.11
N GLY A 91 11.44 1.42 -2.35
CA GLY A 91 12.30 2.60 -2.38
C GLY A 91 13.74 2.30 -1.95
N ARG A 92 13.95 1.47 -0.93
CA ARG A 92 15.29 1.04 -0.50
C ARG A 92 15.99 0.20 -1.57
N ILE A 93 15.29 -0.78 -2.14
CA ILE A 93 15.83 -1.65 -3.20
C ILE A 93 16.17 -0.82 -4.45
N GLY A 94 15.26 0.06 -4.87
CA GLY A 94 15.49 0.96 -6.00
C GLY A 94 16.70 1.87 -5.78
N GLY A 95 16.85 2.41 -4.57
CA GLY A 95 18.03 3.20 -4.20
C GLY A 95 19.35 2.43 -4.29
N LEU A 96 19.36 1.14 -3.92
CA LEU A 96 20.53 0.27 -4.11
C LEU A 96 20.81 0.01 -5.59
N GLY A 97 19.77 -0.24 -6.40
CA GLY A 97 19.89 -0.42 -7.84
C GLY A 97 20.51 0.81 -8.54
N VAL A 98 20.08 2.01 -8.17
CA VAL A 98 20.65 3.26 -8.72
C VAL A 98 22.13 3.42 -8.32
N LYS A 99 22.49 3.06 -7.09
CA LYS A 99 23.89 3.08 -6.65
C LYS A 99 24.77 2.08 -7.41
N LEU A 100 24.23 0.93 -7.83
CA LEU A 100 24.96 -0.05 -8.64
C LEU A 100 25.26 0.47 -10.06
N VAL A 101 24.32 1.21 -10.66
CA VAL A 101 24.47 1.73 -12.02
C VAL A 101 25.33 3.00 -12.07
N ARG A 102 25.45 3.72 -10.95
CA ARG A 102 26.28 4.93 -10.87
C ARG A 102 27.76 4.53 -10.87
N ASP A 103 28.45 4.80 -11.97
CA ASP A 103 29.91 4.63 -12.07
C ASP A 103 30.63 5.32 -10.91
N ILE A 104 31.50 4.58 -10.24
CA ILE A 104 32.39 5.12 -9.21
C ILE A 104 33.50 5.89 -9.94
N LYS A 105 33.32 7.22 -10.08
CA LYS A 105 34.43 8.11 -10.43
C LYS A 105 35.37 8.19 -9.23
N VAL A 106 36.48 7.46 -9.29
CA VAL A 106 37.60 7.65 -8.36
C VAL A 106 38.42 8.83 -8.88
N GLU A 107 38.28 9.98 -8.24
CA GLU A 107 39.20 11.10 -8.46
C GLU A 107 40.47 10.82 -7.65
N VAL A 108 41.55 10.44 -8.34
CA VAL A 108 42.87 10.30 -7.70
C VAL A 108 43.40 11.70 -7.44
N LYS A 109 43.35 12.15 -6.18
CA LYS A 109 44.01 13.37 -5.74
C LYS A 109 45.51 13.11 -5.72
N ASN A 110 46.21 13.53 -6.77
CA ASN A 110 47.67 13.59 -6.74
C ASN A 110 48.08 14.72 -5.79
N GLU A 111 48.61 14.35 -4.63
CA GLU A 111 49.30 15.27 -3.73
C GLU A 111 50.74 15.39 -4.24
N GLY A 112 51.02 16.51 -4.92
CA GLY A 112 52.35 16.96 -5.30
C GLY A 112 52.82 18.08 -4.39
#